data_AF-A0A839YG44-F1
#
_entry.id   AF-A0A839YG44-F1
#
_cell.length_a   1.000
_cell.length_b   1.000
_cell.length_c   1.000
_cell.angle_alpha   90.00
_cell.angle_beta   90.00
_cell.angle_gamma   90.00
#
_symmetry.space_group_name_H-M   'P 1'
#
loop_
_entity.id
_entity.type
_entity.pdbx_description
1 polymer ?
#
loop_
_entity_poly.entity_id
_entity_poly.type
_entity_poly.pdbx_seq_one_letter_code
_entity_poly.pdbx_strand_id
1 'polypeptide(L)'
;MQYWTITDVAGTTVLAAAYPTPSVGSHPKDNGWPWDAAKQKAWRIDAVPDQAVMRWIAPAWVEDLATVEASLMALVKATNEANVRAIYSTNFGKQKKYSRKQQEVLDFRSLSGALGMPVTNALTATLSSFLPGFATLSAAQQKRKFRFSMAQAKLRGVTIDVIIGEIEARLDTVEDQIAAWEAIELEAIRAIKAATTAAAKRAAYAAIDWTWKP
;
A
#
# COMPACT_ATOMS: atom_id res chain seq x y z
N MET A 1 -39.06 14.48 -11.11
CA MET A 1 -38.31 15.22 -10.07
C MET A 1 -37.09 15.83 -10.72
N GLN A 2 -36.77 17.09 -10.43
CA GLN A 2 -35.56 17.78 -10.90
C GLN A 2 -34.86 18.43 -9.69
N TYR A 3 -33.56 18.68 -9.80
CA TYR A 3 -32.77 19.25 -8.71
C TYR A 3 -32.26 20.64 -9.08
N TRP A 4 -32.02 21.44 -8.04
CA TRP A 4 -31.47 22.78 -8.17
C TRP A 4 -30.32 22.99 -7.20
N THR A 5 -29.24 23.60 -7.66
CA THR A 5 -28.26 24.23 -6.80
C THR A 5 -28.64 25.68 -6.59
N ILE A 6 -28.70 26.11 -5.34
CA ILE A 6 -29.03 27.48 -4.95
C ILE A 6 -27.77 28.12 -4.39
N THR A 7 -27.41 29.28 -4.93
CA THR A 7 -26.22 30.02 -4.54
C THR A 7 -26.59 31.42 -4.06
N ASP A 8 -25.63 32.13 -3.49
CA ASP A 8 -25.70 33.58 -3.39
C ASP A 8 -25.85 34.24 -4.79
N VAL A 9 -26.16 35.54 -4.81
CA VAL A 9 -26.34 36.31 -6.04
C VAL A 9 -25.05 36.39 -6.87
N ALA A 10 -23.89 36.30 -6.22
CA ALA A 10 -22.58 36.27 -6.87
C ALA A 10 -22.30 34.90 -7.54
N GLY A 11 -23.03 33.85 -7.17
CA GLY A 11 -22.78 32.49 -7.64
C GLY A 11 -21.65 31.77 -6.90
N THR A 12 -21.05 32.39 -5.89
CA THR A 12 -19.82 31.92 -5.23
C THR A 12 -20.09 30.97 -4.07
N THR A 13 -21.13 31.25 -3.28
CA THR A 13 -21.46 30.46 -2.08
C THR A 13 -22.66 29.58 -2.37
N VAL A 14 -22.55 28.28 -2.11
CA VAL A 14 -23.69 27.36 -2.19
C VAL A 14 -24.53 27.47 -0.92
N LEU A 15 -25.80 27.84 -1.09
CA LEU A 15 -26.81 27.90 -0.02
C LEU A 15 -27.56 26.56 0.11
N ALA A 16 -27.79 25.90 -1.02
CA ALA A 16 -28.25 24.51 -1.07
C ALA A 16 -27.67 23.82 -2.30
N ALA A 17 -27.00 22.68 -2.11
CA ALA A 17 -26.37 21.98 -3.24
C ALA A 17 -27.37 21.23 -4.12
N ALA A 18 -28.39 20.64 -3.50
CA ALA A 18 -29.47 19.97 -4.20
C ALA A 18 -30.80 20.23 -3.50
N TYR A 19 -31.67 20.96 -4.16
CA TYR A 19 -33.05 21.19 -3.76
C TYR A 19 -33.99 20.48 -4.74
N PRO A 20 -34.73 19.45 -4.32
CA PRO A 20 -35.64 18.72 -5.20
C PRO A 20 -36.91 19.53 -5.49
N THR A 21 -37.40 19.46 -6.72
CA THR A 21 -38.72 19.98 -7.10
C THR A 21 -39.53 18.88 -7.83
N PRO A 22 -40.87 18.88 -7.69
CA PRO A 22 -41.71 17.75 -8.07
C PRO A 22 -41.79 17.56 -9.59
N SER A 23 -41.74 18.63 -10.39
CA SER A 23 -41.94 18.57 -11.85
C SER A 23 -40.88 19.33 -12.64
N VAL A 24 -40.72 18.96 -13.92
CA VAL A 24 -39.81 19.64 -14.86
C VAL A 24 -40.38 21.02 -15.18
N GLY A 25 -39.71 22.08 -14.73
CA GLY A 25 -40.17 23.47 -14.86
C GLY A 25 -40.59 24.15 -13.55
N SER A 26 -40.71 23.39 -12.45
CA SER A 26 -40.98 23.96 -11.13
C SER A 26 -39.75 24.65 -10.54
N HIS A 27 -39.81 25.96 -10.30
CA HIS A 27 -38.70 26.71 -9.69
C HIS A 27 -38.68 26.50 -8.16
N PRO A 28 -37.51 26.52 -7.48
CA PRO A 28 -37.44 26.34 -6.02
C PRO A 28 -38.38 27.24 -5.22
N LYS A 29 -38.54 28.50 -5.67
CA LYS A 29 -39.46 29.49 -5.07
C LYS A 29 -40.91 28.98 -4.93
N ASP A 30 -41.39 28.20 -5.91
CA ASP A 30 -42.77 27.74 -5.97
C ASP A 30 -42.99 26.48 -5.11
N ASN A 31 -41.94 25.95 -4.49
CA ASN A 31 -41.93 24.66 -3.81
C ASN A 31 -41.53 24.75 -2.33
N GLY A 32 -41.50 25.95 -1.76
CA GLY A 32 -41.26 26.19 -0.34
C GLY A 32 -39.83 26.60 0.02
N TRP A 33 -38.95 26.84 -0.97
CA TRP A 33 -37.67 27.49 -0.69
C TRP A 33 -37.89 28.98 -0.38
N PRO A 34 -37.29 29.53 0.70
CA PRO A 34 -37.39 30.96 1.05
C PRO A 34 -36.58 31.82 0.06
N TRP A 35 -37.16 32.02 -1.13
CA TRP A 35 -36.51 32.65 -2.27
C TRP A 35 -36.40 34.16 -2.12
N ASP A 36 -35.18 34.67 -2.26
CA ASP A 36 -34.89 36.11 -2.36
C ASP A 36 -34.11 36.37 -3.65
N ALA A 37 -34.81 36.88 -4.67
CA ALA A 37 -34.23 37.12 -5.99
C ALA A 37 -33.10 38.16 -6.00
N ALA A 38 -33.02 39.02 -4.99
CA ALA A 38 -31.93 39.99 -4.86
C ALA A 38 -30.65 39.37 -4.26
N LYS A 39 -30.78 38.22 -3.59
CA LYS A 39 -29.68 37.58 -2.85
C LYS A 39 -29.31 36.20 -3.35
N GLN A 40 -30.11 35.60 -4.23
CA GLN A 40 -29.99 34.19 -4.59
C GLN A 40 -30.06 33.96 -6.10
N LYS A 41 -29.37 32.91 -6.56
CA LYS A 41 -29.48 32.34 -7.90
C LYS A 41 -29.76 30.84 -7.80
N ALA A 42 -30.45 30.30 -8.80
CA ALA A 42 -30.77 28.88 -8.89
C ALA A 42 -30.30 28.32 -10.23
N TRP A 43 -29.63 27.18 -10.17
CA TRP A 43 -29.05 26.48 -11.31
C TRP A 43 -29.66 25.09 -11.36
N ARG A 44 -30.27 24.72 -12.49
CA ARG A 44 -30.79 23.36 -12.65
C ARG A 44 -29.63 22.40 -12.75
N ILE A 45 -29.71 21.28 -12.06
CA ILE A 45 -28.73 20.19 -12.12
C ILE A 45 -29.46 18.88 -12.45
N ASP A 46 -28.83 18.05 -13.27
CA ASP A 46 -29.42 16.79 -13.72
C ASP A 46 -29.15 15.63 -12.75
N ALA A 47 -28.20 15.80 -11.83
CA ALA A 47 -27.87 14.85 -10.77
C ALA A 47 -27.52 15.57 -9.46
N VAL A 48 -27.77 14.91 -8.34
CA VAL A 48 -27.35 15.39 -7.01
C VAL A 48 -25.82 15.27 -6.92
N PRO A 49 -25.09 16.37 -6.64
CA PRO A 49 -23.65 16.33 -6.51
C PRO A 49 -23.26 15.58 -5.23
N ASP A 50 -22.25 14.72 -5.34
CA ASP A 50 -21.61 14.16 -4.15
C ASP A 50 -20.65 15.22 -3.57
N GLN A 51 -21.11 15.91 -2.53
CA GLN A 51 -20.34 16.96 -1.87
C GLN A 51 -19.05 16.45 -1.22
N ALA A 52 -18.84 15.14 -1.07
CA ALA A 52 -17.59 14.61 -0.59
C ALA A 52 -16.48 14.76 -1.64
N VAL A 53 -16.80 14.72 -2.94
CA VAL A 53 -15.81 14.72 -4.03
C VAL A 53 -16.02 15.84 -5.04
N MET A 54 -17.09 16.62 -4.92
CA MET A 54 -17.41 17.73 -5.81
C MET A 54 -17.36 19.07 -5.09
N ARG A 55 -16.84 20.07 -5.79
CA ARG A 55 -16.81 21.47 -5.40
C ARG A 55 -17.60 22.30 -6.40
N TRP A 56 -18.33 23.27 -5.87
CA TRP A 56 -19.01 24.25 -6.71
C TRP A 56 -18.02 25.26 -7.29
N ILE A 57 -17.97 25.33 -8.62
CA ILE A 57 -17.28 26.34 -9.40
C ILE A 57 -18.33 26.89 -10.37
N ALA A 58 -19.02 27.95 -9.96
CA ALA A 58 -20.19 28.43 -10.68
C ALA A 58 -19.96 28.56 -12.19
N PRO A 59 -20.92 28.08 -13.02
CA PRO A 59 -22.23 27.54 -12.65
C PRO A 59 -22.26 26.00 -12.54
N ALA A 60 -21.15 25.33 -12.24
CA ALA A 60 -21.05 23.88 -12.30
C ALA A 60 -20.46 23.24 -11.04
N TRP A 61 -20.87 22.00 -10.77
CA TRP A 61 -20.16 21.13 -9.85
C TRP A 61 -19.00 20.47 -10.59
N VAL A 62 -17.79 20.69 -10.09
CA VAL A 62 -16.55 20.12 -10.62
C VAL A 62 -15.96 19.22 -9.56
N GLU A 63 -15.34 18.11 -9.95
CA GLU A 63 -14.65 17.25 -8.99
C GLU A 63 -13.52 18.01 -8.29
N ASP A 64 -13.43 17.88 -6.97
CA ASP A 64 -12.32 18.39 -6.20
C ASP A 64 -11.09 17.51 -6.44
N LEU A 65 -10.14 18.05 -7.21
CA LEU A 65 -8.89 17.37 -7.53
C LEU A 65 -8.12 16.93 -6.27
N ALA A 66 -8.15 17.73 -5.20
CA ALA A 66 -7.42 17.41 -3.97
C ALA A 66 -8.06 16.20 -3.28
N THR A 67 -9.38 16.13 -3.26
CA THR A 67 -10.09 14.98 -2.68
C THR A 67 -9.89 13.72 -3.51
N VAL A 68 -9.99 13.81 -4.84
CA VAL A 68 -9.73 12.68 -5.73
C VAL A 68 -8.30 12.17 -5.57
N GLU A 69 -7.31 13.07 -5.50
CA GLU A 69 -5.91 12.71 -5.22
C GLU A 69 -5.77 11.97 -3.89
N ALA A 70 -6.31 12.53 -2.80
CA ALA A 70 -6.23 11.92 -1.47
C ALA A 70 -6.84 10.53 -1.43
N SER A 71 -8.03 10.34 -2.03
CA SER A 71 -8.69 9.04 -2.10
C SER A 71 -7.87 8.01 -2.91
N LEU A 72 -7.32 8.40 -4.06
CA LEU A 72 -6.50 7.50 -4.87
C LEU A 72 -5.19 7.15 -4.18
N MET A 73 -4.52 8.10 -3.53
CA MET A 73 -3.32 7.84 -2.74
C MET A 73 -3.61 6.87 -1.58
N ALA A 74 -4.75 7.00 -0.91
CA ALA A 74 -5.17 6.06 0.12
C ALA A 74 -5.40 4.65 -0.44
N LEU A 75 -5.99 4.52 -1.63
CA LEU A 75 -6.17 3.23 -2.31
C LEU A 75 -4.85 2.59 -2.71
N VAL A 76 -3.90 3.37 -3.24
CA VAL A 76 -2.54 2.87 -3.56
C VAL A 76 -1.89 2.28 -2.31
N LYS A 77 -1.91 3.00 -1.20
CA LYS A 77 -1.35 2.54 0.08
C LYS A 77 -2.03 1.30 0.62
N ALA A 78 -3.36 1.28 0.60
CA ALA A 78 -4.13 0.13 1.07
C ALA A 78 -3.86 -1.12 0.23
N THR A 79 -3.69 -0.95 -1.09
CA THR A 79 -3.37 -2.05 -2.01
C THR A 79 -1.95 -2.56 -1.78
N ASN A 80 -0.97 -1.65 -1.64
CA ASN A 80 0.40 -2.04 -1.31
C ASN A 80 0.46 -2.79 0.03
N GLU A 81 -0.19 -2.27 1.06
CA GLU A 81 -0.25 -2.93 2.37
C GLU A 81 -0.89 -4.32 2.26
N ALA A 82 -1.95 -4.49 1.46
CA ALA A 82 -2.55 -5.80 1.22
C ALA A 82 -1.59 -6.78 0.54
N ASN A 83 -0.80 -6.32 -0.43
CA ASN A 83 0.20 -7.13 -1.13
C ASN A 83 1.38 -7.52 -0.23
N VAL A 84 1.97 -6.56 0.48
CA VAL A 84 3.03 -6.81 1.48
C VAL A 84 2.50 -7.72 2.59
N ARG A 85 1.26 -7.50 3.04
CA ARG A 85 0.62 -8.39 3.99
C ARG A 85 0.42 -9.78 3.40
N ALA A 86 0.08 -9.97 2.12
CA ALA A 86 -0.04 -11.30 1.52
C ALA A 86 1.29 -12.09 1.59
N ILE A 87 2.43 -11.39 1.46
CA ILE A 87 3.77 -11.97 1.64
C ILE A 87 3.97 -12.45 3.10
N TYR A 88 3.59 -11.64 4.09
CA TYR A 88 3.77 -11.96 5.51
C TYR A 88 2.67 -12.85 6.15
N SER A 89 1.43 -12.76 5.69
CA SER A 89 0.22 -13.04 6.49
C SER A 89 -0.41 -14.42 6.32
N THR A 90 0.29 -15.40 5.77
CA THR A 90 -0.16 -16.80 5.97
C THR A 90 -0.03 -17.28 7.43
N ASN A 91 0.21 -16.40 8.42
CA ASN A 91 -0.25 -16.44 9.83
C ASN A 91 0.64 -15.51 10.69
N PHE A 92 0.11 -14.77 11.69
CA PHE A 92 0.91 -13.94 12.63
C PHE A 92 2.05 -14.72 13.32
N GLY A 93 1.89 -16.03 13.52
CA GLY A 93 2.95 -16.90 14.01
C GLY A 93 4.16 -17.00 13.06
N LYS A 94 4.05 -16.58 11.79
CA LYS A 94 5.13 -16.56 10.80
C LYS A 94 6.01 -15.33 10.93
N GLN A 95 5.51 -14.14 11.29
CA GLN A 95 6.37 -12.95 11.51
C GLN A 95 7.42 -13.21 12.59
N LYS A 96 6.99 -13.72 13.76
CA LYS A 96 7.90 -14.12 14.84
C LYS A 96 8.84 -15.28 14.44
N LYS A 97 8.44 -16.13 13.49
CA LYS A 97 9.31 -17.18 12.94
C LYS A 97 10.33 -16.59 11.96
N TYR A 98 9.94 -15.64 11.11
CA TYR A 98 10.83 -14.95 10.17
C TYR A 98 11.89 -14.13 10.91
N SER A 99 11.50 -13.33 11.90
CA SER A 99 12.47 -12.58 12.70
C SER A 99 13.45 -13.48 13.45
N ARG A 100 12.98 -14.63 13.98
CA ARG A 100 13.86 -15.62 14.59
C ARG A 100 14.78 -16.28 13.57
N LYS A 101 14.28 -16.64 12.38
CA LYS A 101 15.08 -17.21 11.30
C LYS A 101 16.15 -16.25 10.79
N GLN A 102 15.81 -14.97 10.64
CA GLN A 102 16.76 -13.90 10.33
C GLN A 102 17.83 -13.78 11.42
N GLN A 103 17.45 -13.86 12.69
CA GLN A 103 18.43 -13.92 13.78
C GLN A 103 19.31 -15.17 13.72
N GLU A 104 18.80 -16.33 13.30
CA GLU A 104 19.65 -17.52 13.10
C GLU A 104 20.68 -17.27 11.99
N VAL A 105 20.29 -16.61 10.89
CA VAL A 105 21.22 -16.22 9.81
C VAL A 105 22.28 -15.25 10.34
N LEU A 106 21.89 -14.20 11.08
CA LEU A 106 22.83 -13.23 11.65
C LEU A 106 23.78 -13.87 12.68
N ASP A 107 23.24 -14.72 13.56
CA ASP A 107 24.04 -15.49 14.52
C ASP A 107 25.02 -16.39 13.79
N PHE A 108 24.59 -17.05 12.71
CA PHE A 108 25.45 -17.91 11.88
C PHE A 108 26.55 -17.09 11.18
N ARG A 109 26.20 -15.94 10.60
CA ARG A 109 27.14 -15.02 9.96
C ARG A 109 28.16 -14.46 10.96
N SER A 110 27.75 -14.13 12.18
CA SER A 110 28.68 -13.67 13.24
C SER A 110 29.70 -14.73 13.65
N LEU A 111 29.31 -16.01 13.68
CA LEU A 111 30.23 -17.13 13.91
C LEU A 111 31.19 -17.34 12.75
N SER A 112 30.74 -17.09 11.51
CA SER A 112 31.59 -17.18 10.31
C SER A 112 32.53 -15.98 10.13
N GLY A 113 32.09 -14.77 10.55
CA GLY A 113 32.86 -13.52 10.47
C GLY A 113 34.04 -13.48 11.43
N ALA A 114 34.03 -14.29 12.50
CA ALA A 114 35.19 -14.50 13.38
C ALA A 114 36.40 -15.14 12.65
N LEU A 115 36.25 -15.60 11.41
CA LEU A 115 37.32 -16.14 10.56
C LEU A 115 37.78 -15.20 9.43
N GLY A 116 37.26 -13.96 9.34
CA GLY A 116 37.79 -12.93 8.43
C GLY A 116 37.70 -13.23 6.92
N MET A 117 36.88 -14.18 6.48
CA MET A 117 36.75 -14.52 5.06
C MET A 117 35.72 -13.63 4.35
N PRO A 118 36.07 -12.98 3.22
CA PRO A 118 35.11 -12.24 2.41
C PRO A 118 34.15 -13.21 1.73
N VAL A 119 32.85 -13.05 2.01
CA VAL A 119 31.78 -13.76 1.31
C VAL A 119 31.61 -13.10 -0.06
N THR A 120 32.38 -13.57 -1.04
CA THR A 120 32.12 -13.28 -2.45
C THR A 120 31.11 -14.30 -2.98
N ASN A 121 30.33 -13.92 -4.00
CA ASN A 121 29.13 -14.55 -4.57
C ASN A 121 29.27 -16.00 -5.12
N ALA A 122 30.04 -16.86 -4.47
CA ALA A 122 30.14 -18.28 -4.78
C ALA A 122 29.66 -19.10 -3.57
N LEU A 123 28.35 -19.10 -3.34
CA LEU A 123 27.66 -19.90 -2.31
C LEU A 123 27.76 -21.43 -2.54
N THR A 124 28.59 -21.89 -3.47
CA THR A 124 28.50 -23.27 -4.00
C THR A 124 29.74 -24.14 -3.73
N ALA A 125 30.89 -23.62 -3.29
CA ALA A 125 32.13 -24.41 -3.41
C ALA A 125 32.90 -24.78 -2.13
N THR A 126 32.66 -24.19 -0.95
CA THR A 126 33.47 -24.58 0.23
C THR A 126 32.75 -24.37 1.56
N LEU A 127 31.66 -25.11 1.77
CA LEU A 127 30.91 -25.15 3.05
C LEU A 127 31.62 -25.98 4.15
N SER A 128 32.77 -26.60 3.85
CA SER A 128 33.52 -27.47 4.76
C SER A 128 34.46 -26.74 5.75
N SER A 129 34.72 -25.43 5.57
CA SER A 129 35.58 -24.63 6.47
C SER A 129 34.82 -23.91 7.59
N PHE A 130 33.48 -23.99 7.65
CA PHE A 130 32.62 -23.19 8.53
C PHE A 130 32.20 -23.88 9.85
N LEU A 131 32.49 -25.18 10.01
CA LEU A 131 32.17 -25.96 11.22
C LEU A 131 32.85 -25.52 12.56
N PRO A 132 34.04 -24.90 12.62
CA PRO A 132 34.74 -24.74 13.90
C PRO A 132 33.97 -23.90 14.94
N GLY A 133 33.38 -22.77 14.53
CA GLY A 133 32.66 -21.86 15.44
C GLY A 133 31.30 -22.39 15.92
N PHE A 134 30.65 -23.24 15.12
CA PHE A 134 29.42 -23.90 15.55
C PHE A 134 29.71 -25.07 16.52
N ALA A 135 30.77 -25.84 16.23
CA ALA A 135 31.18 -26.97 17.05
C ALA A 135 31.70 -26.57 18.45
N THR A 136 32.16 -25.33 18.62
CA THR A 136 32.61 -24.79 19.92
C THR A 136 31.47 -24.34 20.84
N LEU A 137 30.24 -24.20 20.31
CA LEU A 137 29.09 -23.87 21.13
C LEU A 137 28.62 -25.09 21.92
N SER A 138 28.22 -24.89 23.17
CA SER A 138 27.53 -25.92 23.93
C SER A 138 26.22 -26.34 23.25
N ALA A 139 25.79 -27.58 23.44
CA ALA A 139 24.52 -28.09 22.91
C ALA A 139 23.31 -27.21 23.30
N ALA A 140 23.35 -26.60 24.50
CA ALA A 140 22.34 -25.66 24.95
C ALA A 140 22.35 -24.35 24.15
N GLN A 141 23.53 -23.81 23.81
CA GLN A 141 23.68 -22.62 22.96
C GLN A 141 23.25 -22.91 21.53
N GLN A 142 23.66 -24.04 20.94
CA GLN A 142 23.24 -24.46 19.60
C GLN A 142 21.70 -24.53 19.51
N LYS A 143 21.05 -25.19 20.47
CA LYS A 143 19.57 -25.32 20.51
C LYS A 143 18.83 -24.00 20.77
N ARG A 144 19.46 -23.02 21.42
CA ARG A 144 18.87 -21.69 21.66
C ARG A 144 18.99 -20.79 20.43
N LYS A 145 20.13 -20.82 19.75
CA LYS A 145 20.47 -19.95 18.62
C LYS A 145 20.00 -20.47 17.26
N PHE A 146 19.96 -21.79 17.06
CA PHE A 146 19.72 -22.42 15.75
C PHE A 146 18.58 -23.44 15.77
N ARG A 147 17.55 -23.22 16.59
CA ARG A 147 16.49 -24.20 16.83
C ARG A 147 15.77 -24.62 15.55
N PHE A 148 15.47 -23.68 14.66
CA PHE A 148 14.75 -23.96 13.43
C PHE A 148 15.64 -24.70 12.44
N SER A 149 16.86 -24.19 12.24
CA SER A 149 17.82 -24.77 11.32
C SER A 149 18.24 -26.19 11.73
N MET A 150 18.45 -26.43 13.03
CA MET A 150 18.73 -27.77 13.58
C MET A 150 17.57 -28.75 13.36
N ALA A 151 16.33 -28.32 13.59
CA ALA A 151 15.16 -29.19 13.41
C ALA A 151 14.97 -29.58 11.94
N GLN A 152 15.17 -28.64 11.02
CA GLN A 152 15.03 -28.89 9.58
C GLN A 152 16.21 -29.67 9.00
N ALA A 153 17.43 -29.42 9.47
CA ALA A 153 18.63 -30.19 9.12
C ALA A 153 18.45 -31.66 9.51
N LYS A 154 18.01 -31.92 10.76
CA LYS A 154 17.70 -33.27 11.25
C LYS A 154 16.62 -33.96 10.42
N LEU A 155 15.55 -33.24 10.06
CA LEU A 155 14.46 -33.80 9.26
C LEU A 155 14.91 -34.20 7.85
N ARG A 156 15.82 -33.43 7.24
CA ARG A 156 16.23 -33.60 5.84
C ARG A 156 17.54 -34.37 5.66
N GLY A 157 18.25 -34.68 6.74
CA GLY A 157 19.56 -35.32 6.68
C GLY A 157 20.63 -34.44 6.01
N VAL A 158 20.45 -33.11 6.06
CA VAL A 158 21.41 -32.13 5.55
C VAL A 158 22.07 -31.38 6.70
N THR A 159 23.13 -30.63 6.40
CA THR A 159 23.85 -29.84 7.39
C THR A 159 23.11 -28.53 7.72
N ILE A 160 23.47 -27.89 8.84
CA ILE A 160 22.81 -26.66 9.32
C ILE A 160 23.14 -25.48 8.40
N ASP A 161 24.35 -25.42 7.84
CA ASP A 161 24.77 -24.42 6.87
C ASP A 161 23.92 -24.44 5.59
N VAL A 162 23.58 -25.62 5.08
CA VAL A 162 22.65 -25.77 3.94
C VAL A 162 21.29 -25.16 4.27
N ILE A 163 20.75 -25.44 5.46
CA ILE A 163 19.46 -24.87 5.88
C ILE A 163 19.54 -23.36 6.07
N ILE A 164 20.61 -22.84 6.67
CA ILE A 164 20.80 -21.40 6.86
C ILE A 164 20.88 -20.69 5.51
N GLY A 165 21.64 -21.22 4.54
CA GLY A 165 21.71 -20.64 3.19
C GLY A 165 20.36 -20.61 2.48
N GLU A 166 19.54 -21.67 2.63
CA GLU A 166 18.17 -21.67 2.10
C GLU A 166 17.24 -20.66 2.82
N ILE A 167 17.41 -20.48 4.13
CA ILE A 167 16.64 -19.49 4.89
C ILE A 167 17.01 -18.08 4.42
N GLU A 168 18.30 -17.79 4.28
CA GLU A 168 18.84 -16.52 3.79
C GLU A 168 18.31 -16.20 2.39
N ALA A 169 18.46 -17.11 1.42
CA ALA A 169 17.96 -16.90 0.06
C ALA A 169 16.45 -16.63 0.01
N ARG A 170 15.66 -17.28 0.88
CA ARG A 170 14.22 -17.03 1.01
C ARG A 170 13.90 -15.68 1.66
N LEU A 171 14.71 -15.24 2.62
CA LEU A 171 14.55 -13.92 3.23
C LEU A 171 14.87 -12.84 2.19
N ASP A 172 15.97 -12.97 1.45
CA ASP A 172 16.36 -12.04 0.38
C ASP A 172 15.26 -11.94 -0.69
N THR A 173 14.71 -13.08 -1.14
CA THR A 173 13.58 -13.08 -2.10
C THR A 173 12.37 -12.31 -1.55
N VAL A 174 12.08 -12.45 -0.27
CA VAL A 174 10.94 -11.75 0.37
C VAL A 174 11.21 -10.25 0.47
N GLU A 175 12.42 -9.85 0.88
CA GLU A 175 12.81 -8.44 0.96
C GLU A 175 12.84 -7.79 -0.43
N ASP A 176 13.36 -8.47 -1.45
CA ASP A 176 13.32 -8.02 -2.85
C ASP A 176 11.88 -7.81 -3.32
N GLN A 177 10.97 -8.74 -2.99
CA GLN A 177 9.56 -8.60 -3.31
C GLN A 177 8.91 -7.39 -2.63
N ILE A 178 9.26 -7.12 -1.37
CA ILE A 178 8.73 -5.96 -0.64
C ILE A 178 9.27 -4.66 -1.22
N ALA A 179 10.58 -4.58 -1.47
CA ALA A 179 11.20 -3.40 -2.08
C ALA A 179 10.59 -3.10 -3.47
N ALA A 180 10.30 -4.15 -4.23
CA ALA A 180 9.65 -4.06 -5.52
C ALA A 180 8.22 -3.48 -5.42
N TRP A 181 7.44 -3.89 -4.42
CA TRP A 181 6.12 -3.33 -4.13
C TRP A 181 6.17 -1.87 -3.66
N GLU A 182 7.16 -1.52 -2.82
CA GLU A 182 7.39 -0.13 -2.40
C GLU A 182 7.75 0.77 -3.59
N ALA A 183 8.55 0.29 -4.54
CA ALA A 183 8.86 1.01 -5.76
C ALA A 183 7.61 1.30 -6.61
N ILE A 184 6.70 0.32 -6.73
CA ILE A 184 5.40 0.50 -7.40
C ILE A 184 4.57 1.57 -6.68
N GLU A 185 4.46 1.52 -5.35
CA GLU A 185 3.73 2.54 -4.59
C GLU A 185 4.26 3.95 -4.88
N LEU A 186 5.58 4.13 -4.82
CA LEU A 186 6.21 5.44 -5.02
C LEU A 186 5.95 5.98 -6.43
N GLU A 187 6.08 5.12 -7.45
CA GLU A 187 5.82 5.49 -8.84
C GLU A 187 4.34 5.80 -9.09
N ALA A 188 3.43 5.02 -8.52
CA ALA A 188 1.99 5.26 -8.57
C ALA A 188 1.62 6.62 -7.96
N ILE A 189 2.12 6.91 -6.75
CA ILE A 189 1.88 8.20 -6.08
C ILE A 189 2.44 9.36 -6.92
N ARG A 190 3.63 9.19 -7.50
CA ARG A 190 4.26 10.20 -8.37
C ARG A 190 3.38 10.48 -9.60
N ALA A 191 2.90 9.44 -10.28
CA ALA A 191 2.04 9.57 -11.46
C ALA A 191 0.70 10.26 -11.13
N ILE A 192 0.07 9.90 -10.01
CA ILE A 192 -1.18 10.52 -9.55
C ILE A 192 -0.96 12.02 -9.25
N LYS A 193 0.13 12.38 -8.56
CA LYS A 193 0.43 13.79 -8.25
C LYS A 193 0.72 14.63 -9.49
N ALA A 194 1.40 14.05 -10.48
CA ALA A 194 1.73 14.75 -11.73
C ALA A 194 0.50 15.05 -12.60
N ALA A 195 -0.58 14.26 -12.48
CA ALA A 195 -1.79 14.46 -13.25
C ALA A 195 -2.57 15.71 -12.81
N THR A 196 -2.97 16.53 -13.79
CA THR A 196 -3.60 17.85 -13.59
C THR A 196 -5.12 17.83 -13.67
N THR A 197 -5.74 16.66 -13.91
CA THR A 197 -7.19 16.49 -13.96
C THR A 197 -7.61 15.25 -13.18
N ALA A 198 -8.82 15.23 -12.62
CA ALA A 198 -9.35 14.08 -11.91
C ALA A 198 -9.42 12.82 -12.79
N ALA A 199 -9.78 12.97 -14.07
CA ALA A 199 -9.77 11.88 -15.05
C ALA A 199 -8.35 11.31 -15.26
N ALA A 200 -7.34 12.17 -15.43
CA ALA A 200 -5.96 11.74 -15.58
C ALA A 200 -5.41 11.07 -14.29
N LYS A 201 -5.82 11.53 -13.10
CA LYS A 201 -5.45 10.88 -11.83
C LYS A 201 -6.01 9.46 -11.74
N ARG A 202 -7.28 9.25 -12.12
CA ARG A 202 -7.89 7.89 -12.17
C ARG A 202 -7.23 7.01 -13.22
N ALA A 203 -6.90 7.56 -14.39
CA ALA A 203 -6.18 6.84 -15.43
C ALA A 203 -4.77 6.41 -14.96
N ALA A 204 -4.06 7.28 -14.24
CA ALA A 204 -2.77 6.95 -13.64
C ALA A 204 -2.90 5.80 -12.64
N TYR A 205 -3.93 5.80 -11.79
CA TYR A 205 -4.22 4.68 -10.89
C TYR A 205 -4.57 3.38 -11.64
N ALA A 206 -5.41 3.46 -12.67
CA ALA A 206 -5.82 2.28 -13.45
C ALA A 206 -4.68 1.67 -14.27
N ALA A 207 -3.65 2.45 -14.60
CA ALA A 207 -2.46 2.01 -15.32
C ALA A 207 -1.44 1.26 -14.44
N ILE A 208 -1.63 1.26 -13.11
CA ILE A 208 -0.73 0.53 -12.21
C ILE A 208 -0.92 -0.97 -12.42
N ASP A 209 0.16 -1.66 -12.78
CA ASP A 209 0.17 -3.11 -12.87
C ASP A 209 0.29 -3.74 -11.48
N TRP A 210 -0.86 -3.94 -10.83
CA TRP A 210 -0.96 -4.64 -9.55
C TRP A 210 -0.77 -6.16 -9.66
N THR A 211 -0.62 -6.69 -10.87
CA THR A 211 -0.43 -8.13 -11.11
C THR A 211 1.03 -8.51 -11.26
N TRP A 212 1.92 -7.51 -11.39
CA TRP A 212 3.35 -7.75 -11.45
C TRP A 212 3.83 -8.51 -10.21
N LYS A 213 4.58 -9.58 -10.47
CA LYS A 213 5.24 -10.40 -9.46
C LYS A 213 6.73 -10.44 -9.82
N PRO A 214 7.62 -10.02 -8.91
CA PRO A 214 9.05 -10.27 -9.06
C PRO A 214 9.36 -11.76 -9.17
#